data_AF-A0A954N7N4-F1
#
_entry.id   AF-A0A954N7N4-F1
#
_cell.length_a   1.000
_cell.length_b   1.000
_cell.length_c   1.000
_cell.angle_alpha   90.00
_cell.angle_beta   90.00
_cell.angle_gamma   90.00
#
_symmetry.space_group_name_H-M   'P 1'
#
loop_
_entity.id
_entity.type
_entity.pdbx_description
1 polymer ?
#
loop_
_entity_poly.entity_id
_entity_poly.type
_entity_poly.pdbx_seq_one_letter_code
_entity_poly.pdbx_strand_id
1 'polypeptide(L)' 'MLTGYPIDVSVYDWAIKQGHFSPKESYQQTPRFISRFSSAYLEHYHYVDGTREA' A
#
# COMPACT_ATOMS: atom_id res chain seq x y z
N MET A 1 -8.07 -6.95 -11.58
CA MET A 1 -7.55 -5.80 -10.82
C MET A 1 -6.14 -6.12 -10.38
N LEU A 2 -5.17 -5.27 -10.74
CA LEU A 2 -3.77 -5.39 -10.37
C LEU A 2 -3.40 -4.18 -9.51
N THR A 3 -2.66 -4.42 -8.43
CA THR A 3 -2.23 -3.34 -7.51
C THR A 3 -0.78 -3.01 -7.79
N GLY A 4 -0.47 -1.74 -8.03
CA GLY A 4 0.90 -1.24 -8.15
C GLY A 4 1.55 -1.14 -6.78
N TYR A 5 2.63 -1.89 -6.55
CA TYR A 5 3.43 -1.81 -5.33
C TYR A 5 4.64 -0.89 -5.54
N PRO A 6 5.01 -0.07 -4.54
CA PRO A 6 6.20 0.73 -4.62
C PRO A 6 7.45 -0.17 -4.58
N ILE A 7 8.46 0.19 -5.36
CA ILE A 7 9.71 -0.57 -5.48
C ILE A 7 10.68 -0.12 -4.39
N ASP A 8 11.43 -1.06 -3.82
CA ASP A 8 12.47 -0.87 -2.79
C ASP A 8 11.99 -0.24 -1.47
N VAL A 9 10.68 -0.17 -1.24
CA VAL A 9 10.11 0.34 0.00
C VAL A 9 8.88 -0.47 0.40
N SER A 10 8.69 -0.69 1.70
CA SER A 10 7.49 -1.35 2.20
C SER A 10 6.26 -0.45 1.99
N VAL A 11 5.08 -1.06 1.83
CA VAL A 11 3.82 -0.29 1.74
C VAL A 11 3.57 0.56 2.99
N TYR A 12 4.03 0.09 4.15
CA TYR A 12 3.94 0.81 5.41
C TYR A 12 4.76 2.11 5.38
N ASP A 13 6.05 2.01 5.05
CA ASP A 13 6.95 3.18 5.00
C ASP A 13 6.52 4.14 3.90
N TRP A 14 6.11 3.61 2.74
CA TRP A 14 5.55 4.39 1.65
C TRP A 14 4.31 5.17 2.09
N ALA A 15 3.35 4.52 2.77
CA ALA A 15 2.12 5.18 3.21
C ALA A 15 2.38 6.29 4.23
N ILE A 16 3.38 6.12 5.11
CA ILE A 16 3.80 7.18 6.04
C ILE A 16 4.46 8.33 5.26
N LYS A 17 5.40 8.04 4.36
CA LYS A 17 6.09 9.06 3.56
C LYS A 17 5.13 9.90 2.71
N GLN A 18 4.05 9.30 2.19
CA GLN A 18 3.02 9.99 1.43
C GLN A 18 1.95 10.68 2.30
N GLY A 19 2.00 10.51 3.63
CA GLY A 19 1.00 11.06 4.55
C GLY A 19 -0.36 10.33 4.53
N HIS A 20 -0.44 9.17 3.89
CA HIS A 20 -1.64 8.33 3.85
C HIS A 20 -1.87 7.55 5.16
N PHE A 21 -0.83 7.34 5.94
CA PHE A 21 -0.90 6.66 7.22
C PHE A 21 -0.05 7.36 8.27
N SER A 22 -0.59 7.52 9.48
CA SER A 22 0.13 8.00 10.65
C SER A 22 -0.12 7.02 11.79
N PRO A 23 0.87 6.22 12.22
CA PRO A 23 0.73 5.32 13.36
C PRO A 23 0.40 6.15 14.62
N LYS A 24 -0.70 5.83 15.29
CA LYS A 24 -1.13 6.49 16.53
C LYS A 24 -0.95 5.60 17.76
N GLU A 25 -1.03 4.29 17.55
CA GLU A 25 -0.95 3.29 18.59
C GLU A 25 0.38 2.54 18.53
N SER A 26 0.91 2.13 19.68
CA SER A 26 2.21 1.44 19.76
C SER A 26 2.24 0.12 18.97
N TYR A 27 1.13 -0.62 18.95
CA TYR A 27 1.04 -1.89 18.20
C TYR A 27 1.21 -1.70 16.68
N GLN A 28 0.89 -0.51 16.15
CA GLN A 28 0.98 -0.19 14.72
C GLN A 28 2.42 -0.03 14.23
N GLN A 29 3.39 -0.03 15.14
CA GLN A 29 4.82 0.01 14.84
C GLN A 29 5.51 -1.34 15.06
N THR A 30 4.73 -2.38 15.41
CA THR A 30 5.28 -3.72 15.63
C THR A 30 5.57 -4.43 14.30
N PRO A 31 6.59 -5.30 14.24
CA PRO A 31 6.87 -6.09 13.03
C PRO A 31 5.66 -6.90 12.55
N ARG A 32 4.84 -7.41 13.49
CA ARG A 32 3.62 -8.17 13.19
C ARG A 32 2.56 -7.34 12.47
N PHE A 33 2.44 -6.06 12.83
CA PHE A 33 1.51 -5.14 12.16
C PHE A 33 2.07 -4.73 10.80
N ILE A 34 3.34 -4.31 10.76
CA ILE A 34 4.02 -3.86 9.55
C ILE A 34 4.00 -4.95 8.47
N SER A 35 4.28 -6.21 8.82
CA SER A 35 4.30 -7.33 7.87
C SER A 35 2.94 -7.66 7.24
N ARG A 36 1.84 -7.19 7.85
CA ARG A 36 0.46 -7.41 7.39
C ARG A 36 -0.17 -6.14 6.83
N PHE A 37 0.55 -5.03 6.85
CA PHE A 37 0.03 -3.74 6.45
C PHE A 37 -0.21 -3.70 4.94
N SER A 38 -1.35 -3.14 4.55
CA SER A 38 -1.69 -2.80 3.17
C SER A 38 -2.33 -1.41 3.14
N SER A 39 -2.35 -0.78 1.96
CA SER A 39 -2.93 0.55 1.78
C SER A 39 -3.89 0.56 0.59
N ALA A 40 -5.07 1.16 0.79
CA ALA A 40 -6.04 1.38 -0.28
C ALA A 40 -5.58 2.48 -1.27
N TYR A 41 -4.62 3.32 -0.86
CA TYR A 41 -4.04 4.37 -1.71
C TYR A 41 -3.06 3.84 -2.77
N LEU A 42 -2.73 2.55 -2.74
CA LEU A 42 -1.97 1.94 -3.84
C LEU A 42 -2.76 2.05 -5.14
N GLU A 43 -2.08 2.25 -6.26
CA GLU A 43 -2.75 2.34 -7.56
C GLU A 43 -3.37 1.00 -7.94
N HIS A 44 -4.64 1.03 -8.34
CA HIS A 44 -5.36 -0.13 -8.83
C HIS A 44 -5.57 0.01 -10.34
N TYR A 45 -5.20 -1.02 -11.07
CA TYR A 45 -5.31 -1.09 -12.51
C TYR A 45 -6.31 -2.18 -12.90
N HIS A 46 -7.33 -1.79 -13.64
CA HIS A 46 -8.33 -2.69 -14.19
C HIS A 46 -7.97 -3.05 -15.63
N TYR A 47 -8.13 -4.32 -15.99
CA TYR A 47 -7.86 -4.81 -17.34
C TYR A 47 -9.02 -5.69 -17.77
N VAL A 48 -9.51 -5.46 -18.98
CA VAL A 48 -10.54 -6.26 -19.66
C VAL A 48 -10.01 -6.61 -21.04
N ASP A 49 -10.00 -7.89 -21.38
CA ASP A 49 -9.47 -8.43 -22.65
C ASP A 49 -8.07 -7.89 -23.02
N GLY A 50 -7.20 -7.74 -22.01
CA GLY A 50 -5.83 -7.24 -22.18
C GLY A 50 -5.69 -5.73 -22.31
N THR A 51 -6.79 -4.97 -22.31
CA THR A 51 -6.78 -3.51 -22.37
C THR A 51 -6.97 -2.91 -20.98
N ARG A 52 -6.16 -1.90 -20.62
CA ARG A 52 -6.30 -1.18 -19.35
C ARG A 52 -7.55 -0.30 -19.39
N GLU A 53 -8.48 -0.53 -18.47
CA GLU A 53 -9.63 0.34 -18.27
C GLU A 53 -9.27 1.51 -17.34
N ALA A 54 -9.86 2.68 -17.61
CA ALA A 54 -9.60 3.94 -16.93
C ALA A 54 -10.46 4.13 -15.68
#